data_AF-A0A6B2LGB5-F1
#
_entry.id   AF-A0A6B2LGB5-F1
#
_cell.length_a   1.000
_cell.length_b   1.000
_cell.length_c   1.000
_cell.angle_alpha   90.00
_cell.angle_beta   90.00
_cell.angle_gamma   90.00
#
_symmetry.space_group_name_H-M   'P 1'
#
loop_
_entity.id
_entity.type
_entity.pdbx_description
1 polymer ?
#
loop_
_entity_poly.entity_id
_entity_poly.type
_entity_poly.pdbx_seq_one_letter_code
_entity_poly.pdbx_strand_id
1 'polypeptide(L)'
;MDSIMGLSSKDQAIRFLNGFWTEAGEKAEEIYKQHQKFLELDRLQYNALPEAKKAEEYTESKVLDEFWSHKFLESLGKTLTAMEFRAEFKKIDANNDKKMSIVEFLLYDYKQTPEELLKRKVGNMSPELLAALAAYDEVSVELKKLEKEKDRLRKESALPGVKGKTAAAQLAQLEQSELPPDVKKAIIKAESAVNRAQKKSAGGAGPTPGSTWWIQRDVEELKKYKPKPK
;
A
#
# COMPACT_ATOMS: atom_id res chain seq x y z
N MET A 1 -11.35 10.32 -14.29
CA MET A 1 -11.11 9.04 -13.60
C MET A 1 -9.69 8.55 -13.87
N ASP A 2 -9.26 8.57 -15.13
CA ASP A 2 -7.92 8.13 -15.58
C ASP A 2 -6.74 8.77 -14.83
N SER A 3 -6.85 10.06 -14.47
CA SER A 3 -5.83 10.73 -13.66
C SER A 3 -5.67 10.14 -12.26
N ILE A 4 -6.75 9.63 -11.65
CA ILE A 4 -6.73 8.99 -10.33
C ILE A 4 -6.24 7.55 -10.46
N MET A 5 -6.69 6.82 -11.48
CA MET A 5 -6.22 5.45 -11.74
C MET A 5 -4.74 5.40 -12.14
N GLY A 6 -4.20 6.51 -12.66
CA GLY A 6 -2.78 6.69 -12.91
C GLY A 6 -1.92 6.83 -11.65
N LEU A 7 -2.52 7.00 -10.46
CA LEU A 7 -1.80 7.05 -9.18
C LEU A 7 -1.47 5.64 -8.65
N SER A 8 -0.60 5.56 -7.65
CA SER A 8 -0.37 4.29 -6.93
C SER A 8 -1.67 3.80 -6.28
N SER A 9 -1.80 2.49 -6.05
CA SER A 9 -2.98 1.93 -5.35
C SER A 9 -3.17 2.56 -3.96
N LYS A 10 -2.08 2.90 -3.27
CA LYS A 10 -2.11 3.65 -2.01
C LYS A 10 -2.73 5.03 -2.18
N ASP A 11 -2.22 5.81 -3.15
CA ASP A 11 -2.71 7.17 -3.40
C ASP A 11 -4.17 7.18 -3.89
N GLN A 12 -4.59 6.15 -4.63
CA GLN A 12 -5.98 5.93 -5.01
C GLN A 12 -6.88 5.78 -3.78
N ALA A 13 -6.48 4.92 -2.82
CA ALA A 13 -7.23 4.73 -1.58
C ALA A 13 -7.25 5.99 -0.70
N ILE A 14 -6.13 6.70 -0.59
CA ILE A 14 -6.03 7.99 0.11
C ILE A 14 -6.93 9.04 -0.56
N ARG A 15 -6.96 9.10 -1.90
CA ARG A 15 -7.81 10.03 -2.66
C ARG A 15 -9.29 9.76 -2.38
N PHE A 16 -9.68 8.49 -2.32
CA PHE A 16 -11.03 8.08 -1.93
C PHE A 16 -11.34 8.52 -0.49
N LEU A 17 -10.49 8.19 0.48
CA LEU A 17 -10.68 8.56 1.88
C LEU A 17 -10.74 10.07 2.11
N ASN A 18 -9.91 10.85 1.42
CA ASN A 18 -9.98 12.31 1.51
C ASN A 18 -11.28 12.85 0.91
N GLY A 19 -11.78 12.24 -0.17
CA GLY A 19 -13.07 12.61 -0.76
C GLY A 19 -14.24 12.27 0.16
N PHE A 20 -14.26 11.04 0.69
CA PHE A 20 -15.42 10.47 1.37
C PHE A 20 -15.16 10.24 2.86
N TRP A 21 -14.38 11.09 3.51
CA TRP A 21 -14.02 10.87 4.92
C TRP A 21 -15.23 10.82 5.84
N THR A 22 -16.25 11.64 5.57
CA THR A 22 -17.50 11.67 6.33
C THR A 22 -18.29 10.37 6.22
N GLU A 23 -18.22 9.68 5.09
CA GLU A 23 -18.98 8.46 4.82
C GLU A 23 -18.18 7.18 5.09
N ALA A 24 -16.86 7.23 4.89
CA ALA A 24 -15.97 6.07 4.89
C ALA A 24 -14.88 6.13 5.98
N GLY A 25 -14.73 7.26 6.68
CA GLY A 25 -13.66 7.47 7.66
C GLY A 25 -13.74 6.50 8.85
N GLU A 26 -14.94 6.14 9.30
CA GLU A 26 -15.13 5.11 10.35
C GLU A 26 -14.65 3.73 9.91
N LYS A 27 -14.62 3.47 8.59
CA LYS A 27 -14.16 2.23 7.98
C LYS A 27 -12.74 2.34 7.41
N ALA A 28 -11.98 3.39 7.75
CA ALA A 28 -10.63 3.59 7.23
C ALA A 28 -9.70 2.39 7.50
N GLU A 29 -9.83 1.74 8.66
CA GLU A 29 -9.08 0.51 8.99
C GLU A 29 -9.44 -0.67 8.06
N GLU A 30 -10.71 -0.79 7.68
CA GLU A 30 -11.15 -1.82 6.74
C GLU A 30 -10.60 -1.54 5.35
N ILE A 31 -10.67 -0.30 4.88
CA ILE A 31 -10.11 0.15 3.60
C ILE A 31 -8.60 -0.10 3.55
N TYR A 32 -7.90 0.16 4.66
CA TYR A 32 -6.47 -0.12 4.76
C TYR A 32 -6.16 -1.61 4.61
N LYS A 33 -6.91 -2.48 5.30
CA LYS A 33 -6.77 -3.94 5.16
C LYS A 33 -7.12 -4.43 3.75
N GLN A 34 -8.14 -3.86 3.13
CA GLN A 34 -8.49 -4.13 1.74
C GLN A 34 -7.33 -3.73 0.81
N HIS A 35 -6.69 -2.58 1.01
CA HIS A 35 -5.50 -2.19 0.26
C HIS A 35 -4.31 -3.14 0.49
N GLN A 36 -4.05 -3.56 1.73
CA GLN A 36 -3.01 -4.56 2.02
C GLN A 36 -3.27 -5.87 1.27
N LYS A 37 -4.53 -6.32 1.23
CA LYS A 37 -4.91 -7.53 0.49
C LYS A 37 -4.78 -7.34 -1.02
N PHE A 38 -5.10 -6.14 -1.52
CA PHE A 38 -4.90 -5.78 -2.91
C PHE A 38 -3.42 -5.87 -3.31
N LEU A 39 -2.50 -5.34 -2.48
CA LEU A 39 -1.06 -5.44 -2.70
C LEU A 39 -0.55 -6.89 -2.65
N GLU A 40 -1.09 -7.72 -1.75
CA GLU A 40 -0.75 -9.14 -1.69
C GLU A 40 -1.09 -9.84 -3.02
N LEU A 41 -2.30 -9.61 -3.53
CA LEU A 41 -2.77 -10.22 -4.79
C LEU A 41 -2.04 -9.63 -5.99
N ASP A 42 -1.71 -8.35 -6.00
CA ASP A 42 -0.89 -7.74 -7.04
C ASP A 42 0.49 -8.38 -7.13
N ARG A 43 1.08 -8.68 -5.97
CA ARG A 43 2.36 -9.40 -5.94
C ARG A 43 2.23 -10.83 -6.44
N LEU A 44 1.13 -11.52 -6.13
CA LEU A 44 0.86 -12.85 -6.69
C LEU A 44 0.63 -12.79 -8.21
N GLN A 45 -0.07 -11.77 -8.69
CA GLN A 45 -0.24 -11.50 -10.12
C GLN A 45 1.09 -11.34 -10.83
N TYR A 46 1.97 -10.49 -10.30
CA TYR A 46 3.32 -10.34 -10.84
C TYR A 46 4.14 -11.63 -10.81
N ASN A 47 4.02 -12.42 -9.74
CA ASN A 47 4.70 -13.71 -9.63
C ASN A 47 4.18 -14.77 -10.60
N ALA A 48 2.90 -14.68 -11.01
CA ALA A 48 2.28 -15.56 -11.98
C ALA A 48 2.60 -15.19 -13.44
N LEU A 49 3.24 -14.04 -13.69
CA LEU A 49 3.65 -13.65 -15.04
C LEU A 49 4.74 -14.59 -15.59
N PRO A 50 4.67 -14.96 -16.89
CA PRO A 50 5.77 -15.65 -17.55
C PRO A 50 7.06 -14.81 -17.48
N GLU A 51 8.21 -15.46 -17.34
CA GLU A 51 9.52 -14.78 -17.20
C GLU A 51 9.77 -13.75 -18.30
N ALA A 52 9.37 -14.05 -19.55
CA ALA A 52 9.49 -13.13 -20.69
C ALA A 52 8.71 -11.82 -20.56
N LYS A 53 7.72 -11.75 -19.67
CA LYS A 53 6.88 -10.57 -19.40
C LYS A 53 7.17 -9.96 -18.03
N LYS A 54 8.05 -10.57 -17.25
CA LYS A 54 8.37 -10.16 -15.90
C LYS A 54 9.49 -9.12 -15.95
N ALA A 55 9.24 -7.95 -15.38
CA ALA A 55 10.30 -6.97 -15.17
C ALA A 55 11.35 -7.54 -14.20
N GLU A 56 12.60 -7.09 -14.29
CA GLU A 56 13.68 -7.54 -13.39
C GLU A 56 13.34 -7.30 -11.91
N GLU A 57 12.62 -6.23 -11.63
CA GLU A 57 12.16 -5.86 -10.30
C GLU A 57 10.63 -5.72 -10.26
N TYR A 58 10.05 -6.19 -9.16
CA TYR A 58 8.64 -5.97 -8.87
C TYR A 58 8.39 -4.49 -8.63
N THR A 59 7.43 -3.94 -9.37
CA THR A 59 6.84 -2.63 -9.10
C THR A 59 5.35 -2.84 -8.85
N GLU A 60 4.83 -2.23 -7.79
CA GLU A 60 3.40 -2.29 -7.46
C GLU A 60 2.56 -1.84 -8.67
N SER A 61 1.65 -2.70 -9.10
CA SER A 61 0.63 -2.34 -10.07
C SER A 61 -0.38 -1.39 -9.45
N LYS A 62 -1.00 -0.63 -10.34
CA LYS A 62 -2.11 0.27 -10.01
C LYS A 62 -3.46 -0.45 -10.03
N VAL A 63 -3.49 -1.66 -10.61
CA VAL A 63 -4.70 -2.41 -10.99
C VAL A 63 -4.48 -3.93 -10.93
N LEU A 64 -5.55 -4.67 -10.65
CA LEU A 64 -5.62 -6.13 -10.79
C LEU A 64 -6.33 -6.52 -12.09
N ASP A 65 -5.94 -7.63 -12.70
CA ASP A 65 -6.69 -8.20 -13.83
C ASP A 65 -7.99 -8.90 -13.38
N GLU A 66 -8.83 -9.33 -14.32
CA GLU A 66 -10.10 -9.99 -14.05
C GLU A 66 -9.98 -11.19 -13.08
N PHE A 67 -8.93 -12.01 -13.24
CA PHE A 67 -8.73 -13.21 -12.40
C PHE A 67 -8.37 -12.83 -10.96
N TRP A 68 -7.41 -11.93 -10.78
CA TRP A 68 -6.99 -11.49 -9.45
C TRP A 68 -8.03 -10.60 -8.78
N SER A 69 -8.82 -9.87 -9.55
CA SER A 69 -9.99 -9.13 -9.06
C SER A 69 -11.06 -10.06 -8.50
N HIS A 70 -11.30 -11.20 -9.15
CA HIS A 70 -12.21 -12.22 -8.62
C HIS A 70 -11.67 -12.78 -7.29
N LYS A 71 -10.38 -13.11 -7.23
CA LYS A 71 -9.72 -13.53 -5.98
C LYS A 71 -9.77 -12.47 -4.88
N PHE A 72 -9.69 -11.20 -5.25
CA PHE A 72 -9.84 -10.10 -4.31
C PHE A 72 -11.23 -10.10 -3.68
N LEU A 73 -12.30 -10.16 -4.49
CA LEU A 73 -13.67 -10.21 -3.97
C LEU A 73 -13.93 -11.46 -3.11
N GLU A 74 -13.43 -12.63 -3.52
CA GLU A 74 -13.48 -13.86 -2.71
C GLU A 74 -12.82 -13.65 -1.33
N SER A 75 -11.66 -12.99 -1.30
CA SER A 75 -10.92 -12.74 -0.05
C SER A 75 -11.65 -11.80 0.93
N LEU A 76 -12.59 -11.00 0.42
CA LEU A 76 -13.48 -10.15 1.21
C LEU A 76 -14.79 -10.85 1.60
N GLY A 77 -14.90 -12.16 1.33
CA GLY A 77 -16.09 -12.97 1.63
C GLY A 77 -17.17 -12.90 0.56
N LYS A 78 -16.97 -12.16 -0.54
CA LYS A 78 -17.89 -12.12 -1.68
C LYS A 78 -17.59 -13.29 -2.61
N THR A 79 -18.06 -14.47 -2.22
CA THR A 79 -17.93 -15.68 -3.05
C THR A 79 -18.96 -15.63 -4.17
N LEU A 80 -18.49 -15.31 -5.37
CA LEU A 80 -19.33 -15.19 -6.58
C LEU A 80 -18.97 -16.32 -7.55
N THR A 81 -19.97 -16.91 -8.20
CA THR A 81 -19.73 -17.73 -9.39
C THR A 81 -19.11 -16.88 -10.50
N ALA A 82 -18.47 -17.50 -11.50
CA ALA A 82 -17.85 -16.75 -12.60
C ALA A 82 -18.87 -15.89 -13.40
N MET A 83 -20.14 -16.27 -13.44
CA MET A 83 -21.19 -15.48 -14.08
C MET A 83 -21.58 -14.27 -13.24
N GLU A 84 -21.80 -14.47 -11.94
CA GLU A 84 -22.13 -13.38 -10.99
C GLU A 84 -20.97 -12.40 -10.87
N PHE A 85 -19.73 -12.91 -10.81
CA PHE A 85 -18.54 -12.08 -10.80
C PHE A 85 -18.49 -11.16 -12.02
N ARG A 86 -18.69 -11.67 -13.24
CA ARG A 86 -18.67 -10.81 -14.45
C ARG A 86 -19.78 -9.76 -14.44
N ALA A 87 -20.96 -10.11 -13.90
CA ALA A 87 -22.07 -9.18 -13.77
C ALA A 87 -21.76 -8.06 -12.77
N GLU A 88 -21.13 -8.37 -11.64
CA GLU A 88 -20.69 -7.37 -10.65
C GLU A 88 -19.46 -6.59 -11.11
N PHE A 89 -18.48 -7.27 -11.72
CA PHE A 89 -17.26 -6.68 -12.23
C PHE A 89 -17.53 -5.61 -13.28
N LYS A 90 -18.52 -5.82 -14.16
CA LYS A 90 -18.98 -4.79 -15.11
C LYS A 90 -19.49 -3.51 -14.44
N LYS A 91 -19.95 -3.57 -13.18
CA LYS A 91 -20.35 -2.40 -12.41
C LYS A 91 -19.16 -1.71 -11.74
N ILE A 92 -18.11 -2.46 -11.45
CA ILE A 92 -16.87 -1.97 -10.83
C ILE A 92 -15.96 -1.32 -11.88
N ASP A 93 -15.77 -2.00 -13.01
CA ASP A 93 -14.94 -1.60 -14.16
C ASP A 93 -15.57 -0.40 -14.87
N ALA A 94 -15.35 0.79 -14.31
CA ALA A 94 -15.99 2.03 -14.75
C ALA A 94 -15.42 2.53 -16.09
N ASN A 95 -14.16 2.19 -16.40
CA ASN A 95 -13.48 2.56 -17.63
C ASN A 95 -13.52 1.47 -18.72
N ASN A 96 -14.09 0.29 -18.44
CA ASN A 96 -14.18 -0.88 -19.33
C ASN A 96 -12.81 -1.41 -19.80
N ASP A 97 -11.77 -1.32 -18.96
CA ASP A 97 -10.41 -1.79 -19.30
C ASP A 97 -10.15 -3.26 -18.91
N LYS A 98 -11.16 -3.94 -18.35
CA LYS A 98 -11.12 -5.32 -17.82
C LYS A 98 -10.15 -5.51 -16.67
N LYS A 99 -9.83 -4.44 -15.97
CA LYS A 99 -9.01 -4.42 -14.76
C LYS A 99 -9.78 -3.70 -13.67
N MET A 100 -9.28 -3.83 -12.46
CA MET A 100 -9.86 -3.21 -11.28
C MET A 100 -8.79 -2.44 -10.54
N SER A 101 -8.96 -1.14 -10.48
CA SER A 101 -8.26 -0.29 -9.54
C SER A 101 -8.90 -0.38 -8.15
N ILE A 102 -8.12 -0.12 -7.09
CA ILE A 102 -8.69 -0.13 -5.73
C ILE A 102 -9.73 0.98 -5.56
N VAL A 103 -9.56 2.12 -6.25
CA VAL A 103 -10.55 3.20 -6.20
C VAL A 103 -11.88 2.82 -6.85
N GLU A 104 -11.88 2.09 -7.97
CA GLU A 104 -13.11 1.58 -8.58
C GLU A 104 -13.85 0.63 -7.65
N PHE A 105 -13.12 -0.29 -7.02
CA PHE A 105 -13.67 -1.18 -6.01
C PHE A 105 -14.29 -0.38 -4.84
N LEU A 106 -13.57 0.61 -4.30
CA LEU A 106 -14.07 1.41 -3.17
C LEU A 106 -15.29 2.26 -3.55
N LEU A 107 -15.32 2.84 -4.75
CA LEU A 107 -16.49 3.56 -5.24
C LEU A 107 -17.71 2.63 -5.32
N TYR A 108 -17.54 1.43 -5.87
CA TYR A 108 -18.61 0.43 -5.92
C TYR A 108 -19.08 -0.02 -4.53
N ASP A 109 -18.16 -0.37 -3.63
CA ASP A 109 -18.48 -0.92 -2.31
C ASP A 109 -19.20 0.11 -1.41
N TYR A 110 -18.81 1.38 -1.52
CA TYR A 110 -19.40 2.49 -0.77
C TYR A 110 -20.53 3.20 -1.52
N LYS A 111 -20.95 2.67 -2.67
CA LYS A 111 -22.03 3.21 -3.52
C LYS A 111 -21.81 4.68 -3.90
N GLN A 112 -20.56 5.06 -4.13
CA GLN A 112 -20.15 6.40 -4.55
C GLN A 112 -19.87 6.42 -6.05
N THR A 113 -19.90 7.61 -6.66
CA THR A 113 -19.66 7.75 -8.10
C THR A 113 -18.29 8.37 -8.43
N PRO A 114 -17.66 8.02 -9.56
CA PRO A 114 -16.47 8.71 -10.05
C PRO A 114 -16.67 10.23 -10.19
N GLU A 115 -17.84 10.67 -10.62
CA GLU A 115 -18.19 12.08 -10.80
C GLU A 115 -18.17 12.84 -9.48
N GLU A 116 -18.71 12.25 -8.41
CA GLU A 116 -18.67 12.83 -7.08
C GLU A 116 -17.24 12.92 -6.55
N LEU A 117 -16.45 11.85 -6.69
CA LEU A 117 -15.05 11.85 -6.25
C LEU A 117 -14.23 12.97 -6.92
N LEU A 118 -14.46 13.21 -8.21
CA LEU A 118 -13.80 14.28 -8.97
C LEU A 118 -14.25 15.67 -8.53
N LYS A 119 -15.54 15.86 -8.20
CA LYS A 119 -16.08 17.14 -7.70
C LYS A 119 -15.60 17.46 -6.29
N ARG A 120 -15.34 16.45 -5.46
CA ARG A 120 -14.88 16.65 -4.09
C ARG A 120 -13.47 17.24 -4.07
N LYS A 121 -13.37 18.45 -3.53
CA LYS A 121 -12.11 19.17 -3.32
C LYS A 121 -11.24 18.36 -2.37
N VAL A 122 -10.03 18.03 -2.79
CA VAL A 122 -9.01 17.40 -1.91
C VAL A 122 -8.39 18.42 -0.96
N GLY A 123 -8.79 19.69 -1.03
CA GLY A 123 -7.96 20.86 -0.75
C GLY A 123 -6.45 20.68 -0.65
N ASN A 124 -5.80 21.61 0.03
CA ASN A 124 -4.36 21.71 0.00
C ASN A 124 -3.75 20.90 1.15
N MET A 125 -2.70 20.14 0.85
CA MET A 125 -1.89 19.49 1.88
C MET A 125 -1.24 20.59 2.74
N SER A 126 -1.35 20.47 4.06
CA SER A 126 -0.67 21.39 4.96
C SER A 126 0.85 21.19 4.87
N PRO A 127 1.67 22.23 5.15
CA PRO A 127 3.12 22.08 5.24
C PRO A 127 3.55 20.95 6.18
N GLU A 128 2.79 20.72 7.25
CA GLU A 128 3.06 19.64 8.21
C GLU A 128 2.75 18.26 7.65
N LEU A 129 1.69 18.13 6.86
CA LEU A 129 1.38 16.87 6.16
C LEU A 129 2.46 16.56 5.11
N LEU A 130 2.92 17.57 4.38
CA LEU A 130 4.04 17.43 3.44
C LEU A 130 5.33 17.01 4.17
N ALA A 131 5.60 17.60 5.34
CA ALA A 131 6.74 17.19 6.17
C ALA A 131 6.61 15.76 6.70
N ALA A 132 5.39 15.32 7.04
CA ALA A 132 5.12 13.94 7.45
C ALA A 132 5.30 12.95 6.30
N LEU A 133 4.83 13.29 5.10
CA LEU A 133 5.05 12.51 3.88
C LEU A 133 6.53 12.38 3.56
N ALA A 134 7.27 13.48 3.58
CA ALA A 134 8.72 13.46 3.35
C ALA A 134 9.46 12.59 4.39
N ALA A 135 9.09 12.68 5.67
CA ALA A 135 9.67 11.84 6.71
C ALA A 135 9.30 10.36 6.53
N TYR A 136 8.10 10.05 6.01
CA TYR A 136 7.71 8.69 5.66
C TYR A 136 8.50 8.14 4.45
N ASP A 137 8.75 8.97 3.44
CA ASP A 137 9.56 8.59 2.28
C ASP A 137 11.00 8.25 2.68
N GLU A 138 11.57 8.97 3.65
CA GLU A 138 12.87 8.62 4.25
C GLU A 138 12.87 7.21 4.86
N VAL A 139 11.80 6.83 5.58
CA VAL A 139 11.68 5.47 6.11
C VAL A 139 11.64 4.44 4.98
N SER A 140 10.88 4.73 3.93
CA SER A 140 10.78 3.86 2.75
C SER A 140 12.15 3.67 2.06
N VAL A 141 12.98 4.71 2.02
CA VAL A 141 14.35 4.65 1.50
C VAL A 141 15.22 3.74 2.36
N GLU A 142 15.20 3.89 3.69
CA GLU A 142 16.00 3.04 4.58
C GLU A 142 15.54 1.58 4.57
N LEU A 143 14.24 1.31 4.45
CA LEU A 143 13.70 -0.04 4.28
C LEU A 143 14.14 -0.67 2.96
N LYS A 144 14.13 0.09 1.85
CA LYS A 144 14.64 -0.41 0.56
C LYS A 144 16.11 -0.79 0.63
N LYS A 145 16.94 -0.03 1.35
CA LYS A 145 18.35 -0.39 1.58
C LYS A 145 18.47 -1.70 2.37
N LEU A 146 17.68 -1.85 3.43
CA LEU A 146 17.66 -3.07 4.24
C LEU A 146 17.22 -4.30 3.42
N GLU A 147 16.15 -4.19 2.64
CA GLU A 147 15.68 -5.30 1.80
C GLU A 147 16.69 -5.64 0.69
N LYS A 148 17.32 -4.64 0.07
CA LYS A 148 18.40 -4.86 -0.91
C LYS A 148 19.58 -5.62 -0.29
N GLU A 149 19.95 -5.29 0.94
CA GLU A 149 21.01 -6.00 1.66
C GLU A 149 20.62 -7.44 2.01
N LYS A 150 19.36 -7.67 2.44
CA LYS A 150 18.85 -9.02 2.64
C LYS A 150 18.87 -9.84 1.34
N ASP A 151 18.47 -9.24 0.22
CA ASP A 151 18.47 -9.93 -1.07
C ASP A 151 19.89 -10.23 -1.57
N ARG A 152 20.85 -9.33 -1.32
CA ARG A 152 22.27 -9.59 -1.56
C ARG A 152 22.76 -10.79 -0.74
N LEU A 153 22.50 -10.79 0.56
CA LEU A 153 22.89 -11.89 1.46
C LEU A 153 22.19 -13.20 1.12
N ARG A 154 20.92 -13.17 0.68
CA ARG A 154 20.22 -14.36 0.17
C ARG A 154 20.92 -14.95 -1.05
N LYS A 155 21.28 -14.12 -2.03
CA LYS A 155 22.02 -14.59 -3.22
C LYS A 155 23.39 -15.16 -2.84
N GLU A 156 24.11 -14.51 -1.92
CA GLU A 156 25.42 -14.98 -1.45
C GLU A 156 25.33 -16.26 -0.60
N SER A 157 24.26 -16.43 0.18
CA SER A 157 24.04 -17.64 0.99
C SER A 157 23.87 -18.91 0.17
N ALA A 158 23.47 -18.77 -1.11
CA ALA A 158 23.36 -19.90 -2.05
C ALA A 158 24.72 -20.38 -2.59
N LEU A 159 25.80 -19.63 -2.36
CA LEU A 159 27.14 -20.01 -2.81
C LEU A 159 27.74 -21.10 -1.91
N PRO A 160 28.46 -22.09 -2.47
CA PRO A 160 29.15 -23.09 -1.66
C PRO A 160 30.33 -22.48 -0.89
N GLY A 161 30.70 -23.12 0.23
CA GLY A 161 31.90 -22.79 1.01
C GLY A 161 31.69 -21.80 2.16
N VAL A 162 32.78 -21.26 2.69
CA VAL A 162 32.78 -20.38 3.88
C VAL A 162 32.00 -19.08 3.61
N LYS A 163 32.13 -18.52 2.39
CA LYS A 163 31.42 -17.29 2.02
C LYS A 163 29.89 -17.43 2.12
N GLY A 164 29.32 -18.52 1.61
CA GLY A 164 27.88 -18.76 1.72
C GLY A 164 27.42 -19.01 3.16
N LYS A 165 28.22 -19.75 3.96
CA LYS A 165 27.93 -19.95 5.39
C LYS A 165 27.93 -18.63 6.17
N THR A 166 28.89 -17.74 5.90
CA THR A 166 28.94 -16.40 6.52
C THR A 166 27.74 -15.55 6.12
N ALA A 167 27.38 -15.53 4.83
CA ALA A 167 26.21 -14.79 4.34
C ALA A 167 24.89 -15.33 4.93
N ALA A 168 24.75 -16.65 5.06
CA ALA A 168 23.59 -17.28 5.70
C ALA A 168 23.48 -16.89 7.19
N ALA A 169 24.59 -16.85 7.92
CA ALA A 169 24.62 -16.43 9.31
C ALA A 169 24.26 -14.93 9.47
N GLN A 170 24.78 -14.07 8.60
CA GLN A 170 24.46 -12.64 8.58
C GLN A 170 23.00 -12.39 8.22
N LEU A 171 22.45 -13.12 7.25
CA LEU A 171 21.04 -13.06 6.89
C LEU A 171 20.15 -13.47 8.07
N ALA A 172 20.46 -14.61 8.71
CA ALA A 172 19.73 -15.07 9.88
C ALA A 172 19.80 -14.06 11.03
N GLN A 173 20.97 -13.43 11.25
CA GLN A 173 21.11 -12.38 12.23
C GLN A 173 20.24 -11.17 11.89
N LEU A 174 20.20 -10.70 10.65
CA LEU A 174 19.34 -9.59 10.22
C LEU A 174 17.84 -9.92 10.28
N GLU A 175 17.47 -11.19 10.02
CA GLU A 175 16.09 -11.67 10.10
C GLU A 175 15.62 -11.92 11.54
N GLN A 176 16.54 -12.07 12.49
CA GLN A 176 16.22 -12.23 13.92
C GLN A 176 16.42 -10.95 14.73
N SER A 177 17.34 -10.08 14.31
CA SER A 177 17.64 -8.83 15.00
C SER A 177 16.49 -7.84 14.85
N GLU A 178 16.35 -6.97 15.83
CA GLU A 178 15.48 -5.80 15.70
C GLU A 178 15.91 -4.94 14.49
N LEU A 179 14.97 -4.11 14.02
CA LEU A 179 15.25 -3.15 12.95
C LEU A 179 16.56 -2.38 13.18
N PRO A 180 17.37 -2.15 12.13
CA PRO A 180 18.61 -1.39 12.25
C PRO A 180 18.36 -0.02 12.89
N PRO A 181 19.35 0.53 13.63
CA PRO A 181 19.22 1.83 14.29
C PRO A 181 18.77 2.96 13.35
N ASP A 182 19.20 2.93 12.10
CA ASP A 182 18.86 3.98 11.12
C ASP A 182 17.39 3.91 10.69
N VAL A 183 16.86 2.70 10.47
CA VAL A 183 15.43 2.49 10.20
C VAL A 183 14.60 2.91 11.42
N LYS A 184 15.02 2.55 12.65
CA LYS A 184 14.35 2.97 13.88
C LYS A 184 14.32 4.49 14.05
N LYS A 185 15.46 5.16 13.81
CA LYS A 185 15.54 6.63 13.86
C LYS A 185 14.60 7.28 12.83
N ALA A 186 14.56 6.74 11.61
CA ALA A 186 13.66 7.23 10.58
C ALA A 186 12.18 7.06 10.99
N ILE A 187 11.81 5.89 11.56
CA ILE A 187 10.44 5.65 12.06
C ILE A 187 10.08 6.64 13.18
N ILE A 188 10.97 6.88 14.15
CA ILE A 188 10.73 7.85 15.22
C ILE A 188 10.56 9.27 14.66
N LYS A 189 11.37 9.63 13.66
CA LYS A 189 11.26 10.93 12.97
C LYS A 189 9.90 11.06 12.28
N ALA A 190 9.48 10.05 11.52
CA ALA A 190 8.18 9.99 10.85
C ALA A 190 7.02 10.07 11.86
N GLU A 191 7.07 9.31 12.95
CA GLU A 191 6.09 9.36 14.04
C GLU A 191 5.97 10.76 14.63
N SER A 192 7.09 11.42 14.91
CA SER A 192 7.08 12.79 15.42
C SER A 192 6.44 13.78 14.43
N ALA A 193 6.66 13.59 13.12
CA ALA A 193 6.12 14.45 12.08
C ALA A 193 4.62 14.24 11.91
N VAL A 194 4.15 12.99 11.92
CA VAL A 194 2.73 12.65 11.89
C VAL A 194 2.01 13.23 13.11
N ASN A 195 2.55 13.06 14.32
CA ASN A 195 1.96 13.61 15.54
C ASN A 195 1.83 15.14 15.48
N ARG A 196 2.77 15.83 14.86
CA ARG A 196 2.67 17.28 14.62
C ARG A 196 1.59 17.61 13.60
N ALA A 197 1.51 16.88 12.49
CA ALA A 197 0.48 17.06 11.47
C ALA A 197 -0.93 16.87 12.06
N GLN A 198 -1.12 15.85 12.90
CA GLN A 198 -2.38 15.55 13.57
C GLN A 198 -2.84 16.63 14.55
N LYS A 199 -1.92 17.12 15.40
CA LYS A 199 -2.27 18.18 16.35
C LYS A 199 -2.72 19.45 15.65
N LYS A 200 -2.15 19.76 14.48
CA LYS A 200 -2.56 20.92 13.69
C LYS A 200 -3.84 20.69 12.88
N SER A 201 -4.07 19.47 12.37
CA SER A 201 -5.31 19.15 11.66
C SER A 201 -6.52 19.09 12.59
N ALA A 202 -6.34 18.66 13.85
CA ALA A 202 -7.37 18.73 14.90
C ALA A 202 -7.81 20.16 15.25
N GLY A 203 -6.99 21.17 14.91
CA GLY A 203 -7.28 22.60 15.09
C GLY A 203 -8.11 23.24 13.97
N GLY A 204 -8.71 22.45 13.07
CA GLY A 204 -9.60 22.96 12.01
C GLY A 204 -8.90 23.44 10.73
N ALA A 205 -7.60 23.16 10.58
CA ALA A 205 -6.84 23.55 9.39
C ALA A 205 -6.39 22.31 8.57
N GLY A 206 -7.25 21.82 7.66
CA GLY A 206 -6.81 20.93 6.58
C GLY A 206 -7.85 19.94 6.04
N PRO A 207 -8.17 19.95 4.73
CA PRO A 207 -9.15 19.07 4.07
C PRO A 207 -8.60 17.67 3.69
N THR A 208 -7.65 17.12 4.46
CA THR A 208 -7.00 15.83 4.13
C THR A 208 -6.95 14.85 5.33
N PRO A 209 -8.10 14.55 5.95
CA PRO A 209 -8.15 13.63 7.09
C PRO A 209 -7.74 12.19 6.70
N GLY A 210 -8.06 11.75 5.48
CA GLY A 210 -7.65 10.44 4.96
C GLY A 210 -6.14 10.28 4.84
N SER A 211 -5.44 11.27 4.27
CA SER A 211 -3.97 11.26 4.21
C SER A 211 -3.33 11.22 5.59
N THR A 212 -3.85 12.03 6.53
CA THR A 212 -3.31 12.08 7.89
C THR A 212 -3.47 10.76 8.61
N TRP A 213 -4.66 10.15 8.51
CA TRP A 213 -4.95 8.84 9.08
C TRP A 213 -4.07 7.75 8.46
N TRP A 214 -3.91 7.75 7.13
CA TRP A 214 -3.15 6.72 6.42
C TRP A 214 -1.68 6.70 6.81
N ILE A 215 -1.02 7.87 6.86
CA ILE A 215 0.40 7.94 7.21
C ILE A 215 0.61 7.53 8.67
N GLN A 216 -0.31 7.90 9.57
CA GLN A 216 -0.27 7.40 10.95
C GLN A 216 -0.32 5.87 10.96
N ARG A 217 -1.27 5.30 10.24
CA ARG A 217 -1.47 3.86 10.21
C ARG A 217 -0.25 3.13 9.65
N ASP A 218 0.36 3.66 8.60
CA ASP A 218 1.60 3.13 8.04
C ASP A 218 2.74 3.17 9.05
N VAL A 219 2.94 4.29 9.76
CA VAL A 219 3.97 4.40 10.80
C VAL A 219 3.72 3.39 11.92
N GLU A 220 2.47 3.16 12.32
CA GLU A 220 2.12 2.14 13.30
C GLU A 220 2.41 0.72 12.81
N GLU A 221 2.13 0.39 11.55
CA GLU A 221 2.52 -0.91 10.96
C GLU A 221 4.03 -1.06 10.88
N LEU A 222 4.76 0.00 10.54
CA LEU A 222 6.22 0.00 10.49
C LEU A 222 6.84 -0.24 11.87
N LYS A 223 6.23 0.26 12.94
CA LYS A 223 6.65 -0.04 14.32
C LYS A 223 6.41 -1.50 14.70
N LYS A 224 5.37 -2.12 14.13
CA LYS A 224 5.09 -3.55 14.29
C LYS A 224 5.95 -4.42 13.39
N TYR A 225 6.69 -3.84 12.44
CA TYR A 225 7.56 -4.61 11.55
C TYR A 225 8.57 -5.39 12.39
N LYS A 226 8.30 -6.69 12.50
CA LYS A 226 9.26 -7.69 12.93
C LYS A 226 9.73 -8.36 11.65
N PRO A 227 11.05 -8.55 11.45
CA PRO A 227 11.50 -9.40 10.37
C PRO A 227 10.82 -10.76 10.54
N LYS A 228 10.03 -11.15 9.52
CA LYS A 228 9.30 -12.42 9.56
C LYS A 228 10.31 -13.54 9.37
N PRO A 229 10.45 -14.48 10.32
CA PRO A 229 11.09 -15.76 10.00
C PRO A 229 10.24 -16.44 8.92
N LYS A 230 10.91 -16.97 7.88
CA LYS A 230 10.25 -17.83 6.89
C LYS A 230 9.73 -19.11 7.53
#